data_AF-A0A0Q4F0A6-F1
#
_entry.id   AF-A0A0Q4F0A6-F1
#
_cell.length_a   1.000
_cell.length_b   1.000
_cell.length_c   1.000
_cell.angle_alpha   90.00
_cell.angle_beta   90.00
_cell.angle_gamma   90.00
#
_symmetry.space_group_name_H-M   'P 1'
#
loop_
_entity.id
_entity.type
_entity.pdbx_description
1 polymer ?
#
loop_
_entity_poly.entity_id
_entity_poly.type
_entity_poly.pdbx_seq_one_letter_code
_entity_poly.pdbx_strand_id
1 'polypeptide(L)'
;MKHPVTGDEVGGIALNKTRIALRSLDVPSISDVSVESTQYVLGTDENRLPLRRFIDQNDAFIVLFDQPQYAYIDGSLYQDDSLTSGGATFLGYLFASEELAHVTGEKGTFSAAHTTFDDTSTFGAILGPIAAEDDVIVCDDLNEEWADFIGFRTDPASPRITFYHAKHGALSLGASPFHISVSQALKNLGNLALPEPKMAAKFGVWDRCYNNDRQRTRIQRVCRGTMAAVQAAVTQCRSAPHTMKRVAIVTSSLSKAAVAAEFDRMNVGGRVDPYFVQLYWLLSSYFAACAEVGAFGCVICQE
;
A
#
# COMPACT_ATOMS: atom_id res chain seq x y z
N MET A 1 9.69 -5.33 -26.55
CA MET A 1 9.05 -4.42 -25.57
C MET A 1 9.22 -3.00 -26.07
N LYS A 2 8.21 -2.13 -25.93
CA LYS A 2 8.27 -0.76 -26.42
C LYS A 2 8.05 0.23 -25.30
N HIS A 3 8.74 1.37 -25.34
CA HIS A 3 8.50 2.46 -24.41
C HIS A 3 7.09 3.01 -24.60
N PRO A 4 6.28 3.19 -23.53
CA PRO A 4 4.87 3.53 -23.67
C PRO A 4 4.63 4.94 -24.22
N VAL A 5 5.60 5.86 -24.09
CA VAL A 5 5.46 7.24 -24.57
C VAL A 5 6.08 7.43 -25.95
N THR A 6 7.27 6.85 -26.20
CA THR A 6 8.03 7.11 -27.43
C THR A 6 7.86 6.01 -28.47
N GLY A 7 7.40 4.82 -28.07
CA GLY A 7 7.25 3.66 -28.95
C GLY A 7 8.57 2.95 -29.31
N ASP A 8 9.71 3.47 -28.83
CA ASP A 8 11.03 2.90 -29.10
C ASP A 8 11.14 1.50 -28.52
N GLU A 9 11.91 0.64 -29.19
CA GLU A 9 12.23 -0.67 -28.65
C GLU A 9 13.19 -0.52 -27.47
N VAL A 10 12.75 -0.98 -26.30
CA VAL A 10 13.50 -0.83 -25.02
C VAL A 10 13.86 -2.17 -24.40
N GLY A 11 13.65 -3.27 -25.11
CA GLY A 11 14.06 -4.58 -24.63
C GLY A 11 13.18 -5.72 -25.13
N GLY A 12 13.39 -6.91 -24.58
CA GLY A 12 12.78 -8.14 -25.05
C GLY A 12 12.67 -9.18 -23.95
N ILE A 13 11.69 -10.07 -24.09
CA ILE A 13 11.50 -11.23 -23.23
C ILE A 13 11.68 -12.52 -24.03
N ALA A 14 12.04 -13.61 -23.37
CA ALA A 14 12.01 -14.96 -23.93
C ALA A 14 11.18 -15.90 -23.07
N LEU A 15 10.31 -16.67 -23.72
CA LEU A 15 9.57 -17.76 -23.12
C LEU A 15 10.48 -19.00 -23.08
N ASN A 16 10.91 -19.39 -21.88
CA ASN A 16 11.60 -20.66 -21.67
C ASN A 16 10.61 -21.70 -21.12
N LYS A 17 11.05 -22.96 -21.00
CA LYS A 17 10.19 -24.07 -20.52
C LYS A 17 9.59 -23.83 -19.12
N THR A 18 10.32 -23.12 -18.26
CA THR A 18 9.98 -22.99 -16.83
C THR A 18 9.85 -21.54 -16.35
N ARG A 19 10.21 -20.55 -17.17
CA ARG A 19 10.18 -19.13 -16.80
C ARG A 19 10.14 -18.23 -18.01
N ILE A 20 9.62 -17.02 -17.83
CA ILE A 20 9.86 -15.91 -18.75
C ILE A 20 11.17 -15.25 -18.34
N ALA A 21 12.05 -14.93 -19.29
CA ALA A 21 13.33 -14.27 -19.02
C ALA A 21 13.40 -12.90 -19.69
N LEU A 22 13.98 -11.92 -19.01
CA LEU A 22 14.23 -10.58 -19.51
C LEU A 22 15.54 -10.54 -20.34
N ARG A 23 15.38 -10.81 -21.64
CA ARG A 23 16.46 -10.91 -22.66
C ARG A 23 17.16 -9.61 -22.96
N SER A 24 16.47 -8.49 -22.86
CA SER A 24 17.04 -7.15 -22.97
C SER A 24 16.17 -6.14 -22.25
N LEU A 25 16.82 -5.10 -21.73
CA LEU A 25 16.18 -3.94 -21.13
C LEU A 25 17.13 -2.77 -21.33
N ASP A 26 16.91 -2.04 -22.41
CA ASP A 26 17.76 -0.98 -22.91
C ASP A 26 17.07 0.36 -22.63
N VAL A 27 17.11 0.75 -21.36
CA VAL A 27 16.51 1.99 -20.86
C VAL A 27 17.66 2.91 -20.39
N PRO A 28 17.89 4.07 -21.05
CA PRO A 28 19.05 4.92 -20.75
C PRO A 28 19.17 5.36 -19.29
N SER A 29 18.05 5.56 -18.59
CA SER A 29 18.06 6.00 -17.19
C SER A 29 18.59 4.96 -16.20
N ILE A 30 18.74 3.70 -16.62
CA ILE A 30 19.23 2.61 -15.76
C ILE A 30 20.49 1.93 -16.30
N SER A 31 21.08 2.42 -17.39
CA SER A 31 22.23 1.77 -18.05
C SER A 31 23.44 1.62 -17.13
N ASP A 32 23.64 2.60 -16.24
CA ASP A 32 24.76 2.66 -15.30
C ASP A 32 24.36 2.30 -13.86
N VAL A 33 23.14 1.77 -13.65
CA VAL A 33 22.66 1.40 -12.33
C VAL A 33 23.01 -0.05 -12.02
N SER A 34 23.65 -0.26 -10.86
CA SER A 34 23.99 -1.58 -10.34
C SER A 34 23.43 -1.78 -8.93
N VAL A 35 23.19 -3.04 -8.58
CA VAL A 35 22.80 -3.48 -7.23
C VAL A 35 24.05 -4.01 -6.53
N GLU A 36 24.30 -3.47 -5.33
CA GLU A 36 25.47 -3.77 -4.50
C GLU A 36 25.05 -4.30 -3.12
N SER A 37 25.90 -5.11 -2.51
CA SER A 37 25.72 -5.55 -1.12
C SER A 37 25.98 -4.40 -0.14
N THR A 38 25.06 -4.23 0.82
CA THR A 38 25.20 -3.23 1.89
C THR A 38 26.32 -3.55 2.90
N GLN A 39 27.00 -4.69 2.74
CA GLN A 39 28.15 -5.06 3.57
C GLN A 39 29.43 -4.29 3.18
N TYR A 40 29.48 -3.75 1.95
CA TYR A 40 30.60 -2.98 1.44
C TYR A 40 30.28 -1.48 1.43
N VAL A 41 31.31 -0.66 1.31
CA VAL A 41 31.13 0.77 1.04
C VAL A 41 30.54 0.91 -0.37
N LEU A 42 29.57 1.82 -0.54
CA LEU A 42 28.93 2.06 -1.83
C LEU A 42 29.97 2.28 -2.94
N GLY A 43 29.84 1.53 -4.04
CA GLY A 43 30.74 1.59 -5.20
C GLY A 43 31.95 0.66 -5.11
N THR A 44 32.12 -0.07 -3.99
CA THR A 44 33.28 -0.94 -3.76
C THR A 44 32.97 -2.43 -3.85
N ASP A 45 31.70 -2.79 -4.07
CA ASP A 45 31.33 -4.18 -4.31
C ASP A 45 31.85 -4.65 -5.69
N GLU A 46 32.84 -5.54 -5.67
CA GLU A 46 33.40 -6.15 -6.87
C GLU A 46 32.40 -7.08 -7.58
N ASN A 47 31.39 -7.57 -6.86
CA ASN A 47 30.36 -8.48 -7.37
C ASN A 47 29.05 -7.76 -7.73
N ARG A 48 29.06 -6.43 -7.85
CA ARG A 48 27.86 -5.65 -8.19
C ARG A 48 27.18 -6.17 -9.46
N LEU A 49 25.85 -6.27 -9.41
CA LEU A 49 25.06 -6.74 -10.55
C LEU A 49 24.43 -5.56 -11.29
N PRO A 50 24.51 -5.50 -12.63
CA PRO A 50 23.70 -4.56 -13.40
C PRO A 50 22.21 -4.72 -13.04
N LEU A 51 21.48 -3.62 -12.87
CA LEU A 51 20.10 -3.63 -12.41
C LEU A 51 19.21 -4.57 -13.24
N ARG A 52 19.37 -4.55 -14.57
CA ARG A 52 18.68 -5.48 -15.47
C ARG A 52 18.90 -6.95 -15.07
N ARG A 53 20.15 -7.34 -14.81
CA ARG A 53 20.50 -8.72 -14.45
C ARG A 53 19.89 -9.09 -13.11
N PHE A 54 19.90 -8.16 -12.17
CA PHE A 54 19.22 -8.34 -10.89
C PHE A 54 17.70 -8.54 -11.10
N ILE A 55 17.05 -7.72 -11.91
CA ILE A 55 15.61 -7.85 -12.23
C ILE A 55 15.30 -9.22 -12.82
N ASP A 56 16.08 -9.67 -13.81
CA ASP A 56 15.88 -10.97 -14.45
C ASP A 56 16.15 -12.16 -13.49
N GLN A 57 17.19 -12.06 -12.66
CA GLN A 57 17.57 -13.16 -11.76
C GLN A 57 16.61 -13.35 -10.59
N ASN A 58 15.91 -12.29 -10.17
CA ASN A 58 14.97 -12.29 -9.06
C ASN A 58 13.51 -12.23 -9.54
N ASP A 59 13.25 -12.49 -10.83
CA ASP A 59 11.92 -12.41 -11.45
C ASP A 59 11.14 -11.12 -11.07
N ALA A 60 11.86 -10.00 -10.93
CA ALA A 60 11.34 -8.74 -10.41
C ALA A 60 10.62 -7.91 -11.49
N PHE A 61 9.77 -8.57 -12.27
CA PHE A 61 8.95 -7.96 -13.31
C PHE A 61 7.61 -8.72 -13.45
N ILE A 62 6.61 -8.03 -13.98
CA ILE A 62 5.28 -8.58 -14.23
C ILE A 62 5.06 -8.65 -15.74
N VAL A 63 4.55 -9.79 -16.22
CA VAL A 63 4.06 -9.92 -17.61
C VAL A 63 2.56 -10.15 -17.58
N LEU A 64 1.83 -9.27 -18.27
CA LEU A 64 0.39 -9.39 -18.46
C LEU A 64 0.10 -9.90 -19.86
N PHE A 65 -0.99 -10.65 -19.98
CA PHE A 65 -1.41 -11.28 -21.22
C PHE A 65 -2.66 -10.60 -21.78
N ASP A 66 -2.91 -10.77 -23.08
CA ASP A 66 -4.16 -10.33 -23.72
C ASP A 66 -5.39 -11.03 -23.13
N GLN A 67 -5.17 -12.19 -22.51
CA GLN A 67 -6.13 -12.89 -21.67
C GLN A 67 -5.92 -12.44 -20.22
N PRO A 68 -6.76 -11.53 -19.69
CA PRO A 68 -6.48 -10.81 -18.45
C PRO A 68 -6.56 -11.70 -17.20
N GLN A 69 -7.13 -12.91 -17.31
CA GLN A 69 -7.12 -13.90 -16.25
C GLN A 69 -5.73 -14.49 -15.99
N TYR A 70 -4.76 -14.27 -16.88
CA TYR A 70 -3.38 -14.73 -16.72
C TYR A 70 -2.44 -13.56 -16.38
N ALA A 71 -1.52 -13.81 -15.46
CA ALA A 71 -0.36 -12.95 -15.22
C ALA A 71 0.85 -13.78 -14.82
N TYR A 72 2.05 -13.33 -15.19
CA TYR A 72 3.31 -13.88 -14.72
C TYR A 72 3.92 -12.91 -13.72
N ILE A 73 4.08 -13.36 -12.47
CA ILE A 73 4.53 -12.57 -11.33
C ILE A 73 5.49 -13.44 -10.52
N ASP A 74 6.64 -12.91 -10.11
CA ASP A 74 7.59 -13.61 -9.22
C ASP A 74 7.91 -15.04 -9.67
N GLY A 75 8.25 -15.20 -10.95
CA GLY A 75 8.64 -16.49 -11.52
C GLY A 75 7.50 -17.43 -11.86
N SER A 76 6.25 -17.08 -11.53
CA SER A 76 5.10 -17.99 -11.57
C SER A 76 3.99 -17.46 -12.48
N LEU A 77 3.37 -18.36 -13.26
CA LEU A 77 2.16 -18.07 -14.03
C LEU A 77 0.93 -18.31 -13.15
N TYR A 78 0.15 -17.25 -12.94
CA TYR A 78 -1.10 -17.29 -12.21
C TYR A 78 -2.27 -17.27 -13.19
N GLN A 79 -3.32 -17.98 -12.82
CA GLN A 79 -4.64 -17.89 -13.43
C GLN A 79 -5.63 -17.50 -12.34
N ASP A 80 -6.39 -16.45 -12.58
CA ASP A 80 -7.46 -16.02 -11.69
C ASP A 80 -8.77 -15.90 -12.46
N ASP A 81 -9.63 -16.91 -12.27
CA ASP A 81 -10.94 -16.97 -12.89
C ASP A 81 -11.91 -15.93 -12.28
N SER A 82 -11.59 -15.33 -11.12
CA SER A 82 -12.46 -14.33 -10.50
C SER A 82 -12.59 -13.05 -11.32
N LEU A 83 -11.57 -12.75 -12.13
CA LEU A 83 -11.59 -11.69 -13.12
C LEU A 83 -12.62 -11.94 -14.24
N THR A 84 -12.94 -13.22 -14.51
CA THR A 84 -13.99 -13.64 -15.45
C THR A 84 -15.34 -13.90 -14.77
N SER A 85 -15.36 -14.02 -13.43
CA SER A 85 -16.58 -14.26 -12.65
C SER A 85 -17.15 -12.98 -12.02
N GLY A 86 -16.86 -11.81 -12.60
CA GLY A 86 -17.42 -10.52 -12.18
C GLY A 86 -16.78 -9.87 -10.96
N GLY A 87 -15.59 -10.29 -10.52
CA GLY A 87 -14.78 -9.53 -9.57
C GLY A 87 -15.38 -9.33 -8.17
N ALA A 88 -16.46 -10.02 -7.81
CA ALA A 88 -17.17 -9.80 -6.54
C ALA A 88 -16.26 -9.97 -5.31
N THR A 89 -15.39 -10.99 -5.33
CA THR A 89 -14.38 -11.20 -4.27
C THR A 89 -13.41 -10.03 -4.19
N PHE A 90 -12.94 -9.53 -5.34
CA PHE A 90 -12.03 -8.39 -5.40
C PHE A 90 -12.70 -7.11 -4.86
N LEU A 91 -13.95 -6.85 -5.26
CA LEU A 91 -14.75 -5.73 -4.75
C LEU A 91 -15.02 -5.83 -3.24
N GLY A 92 -14.95 -7.03 -2.66
CA GLY A 92 -15.05 -7.25 -1.20
C GLY A 92 -13.87 -6.69 -0.40
N TYR A 93 -12.71 -6.44 -1.04
CA TYR A 93 -11.57 -5.79 -0.41
C TYR A 93 -11.60 -4.25 -0.54
N LEU A 94 -12.54 -3.70 -1.33
CA LEU A 94 -12.75 -2.27 -1.49
C LEU A 94 -13.88 -1.79 -0.59
N PHE A 95 -13.60 -0.85 0.30
CA PHE A 95 -14.57 -0.21 1.18
C PHE A 95 -14.75 1.23 0.73
N ALA A 96 -15.97 1.61 0.35
CA ALA A 96 -16.24 2.96 -0.11
C ALA A 96 -16.43 3.92 1.07
N SER A 97 -16.01 5.17 0.88
CA SER A 97 -16.20 6.29 1.81
C SER A 97 -16.46 7.55 1.00
N GLU A 98 -17.62 8.17 1.23
CA GLU A 98 -18.05 9.39 0.54
C GLU A 98 -17.12 10.56 0.85
N GLU A 99 -16.52 10.58 2.04
CA GLU A 99 -15.62 11.63 2.50
C GLU A 99 -14.38 11.79 1.64
N LEU A 100 -13.91 10.68 1.04
CA LEU A 100 -12.73 10.69 0.17
C LEU A 100 -12.97 11.42 -1.16
N ALA A 101 -14.23 11.65 -1.55
CA ALA A 101 -14.58 12.46 -2.73
C ALA A 101 -14.37 13.96 -2.51
N HIS A 102 -14.33 14.41 -1.24
CA HIS A 102 -14.19 15.82 -0.87
C HIS A 102 -12.78 16.19 -0.41
N VAL A 103 -11.88 15.21 -0.35
CA VAL A 103 -10.48 15.42 0.04
C VAL A 103 -9.72 16.21 -1.04
N THR A 104 -9.03 17.27 -0.60
CA THR A 104 -8.26 18.17 -1.47
C THR A 104 -6.74 18.00 -1.33
N GLY A 105 -6.30 17.15 -0.40
CA GLY A 105 -4.89 16.90 -0.15
C GLY A 105 -4.66 15.74 0.82
N GLU A 106 -3.43 15.27 0.93
CA GLU A 106 -3.12 14.12 1.82
C GLU A 106 -3.19 14.52 3.30
N LYS A 107 -2.52 15.62 3.67
CA LYS A 107 -2.33 16.05 5.08
C LYS A 107 -2.93 17.43 5.41
N GLY A 108 -3.42 18.15 4.40
CA GLY A 108 -3.89 19.52 4.54
C GLY A 108 -2.74 20.52 4.72
N THR A 109 -3.01 21.59 5.47
CA THR A 109 -2.06 22.67 5.76
C THR A 109 -1.55 22.60 7.20
N PHE A 110 -0.40 23.23 7.47
CA PHE A 110 0.18 23.25 8.81
C PHE A 110 0.37 24.68 9.33
N SER A 111 -0.07 24.91 10.55
CA SER A 111 0.20 26.13 11.30
C SER A 111 0.45 25.82 12.79
N ALA A 112 1.05 26.77 13.51
CA ALA A 112 1.26 26.65 14.95
C ALA A 112 -0.05 26.62 15.77
N ALA A 113 -1.18 26.97 15.16
CA ALA A 113 -2.50 26.92 15.78
C ALA A 113 -3.21 25.57 15.57
N HIS A 114 -2.76 24.73 14.61
CA HIS A 114 -3.42 23.46 14.33
C HIS A 114 -3.28 22.48 15.48
N THR A 115 -4.43 21.97 15.93
CA THR A 115 -4.57 20.94 16.97
C THR A 115 -5.11 19.63 16.41
N THR A 116 -5.61 19.62 15.17
CA THR A 116 -6.01 18.43 14.40
C THR A 116 -5.59 18.61 12.93
N PHE A 117 -5.61 17.53 12.15
CA PHE A 117 -5.47 17.58 10.70
C PHE A 117 -6.74 18.16 10.05
N ASP A 118 -6.60 18.76 8.86
CA ASP A 118 -7.73 19.36 8.15
C ASP A 118 -8.75 18.30 7.73
N ASP A 119 -10.04 18.54 7.96
CA ASP A 119 -11.12 17.60 7.63
C ASP A 119 -11.22 17.32 6.13
N THR A 120 -10.71 18.24 5.29
CA THR A 120 -10.62 18.07 3.83
C THR A 120 -9.35 17.33 3.39
N SER A 121 -8.63 16.68 4.31
CA SER A 121 -7.45 15.88 4.02
C SER A 121 -7.71 14.38 4.21
N THR A 122 -6.96 13.51 3.54
CA THR A 122 -7.06 12.05 3.77
C THR A 122 -6.80 11.71 5.24
N PHE A 123 -5.87 12.42 5.89
CA PHE A 123 -5.59 12.29 7.32
C PHE A 123 -6.81 12.66 8.18
N GLY A 124 -7.51 13.76 7.86
CA GLY A 124 -8.75 14.14 8.52
C GLY A 124 -9.86 13.11 8.33
N ALA A 125 -10.04 12.59 7.12
CA ALA A 125 -11.02 11.54 6.82
C ALA A 125 -10.77 10.26 7.63
N ILE A 126 -9.49 9.86 7.83
CA ILE A 126 -9.11 8.75 8.72
C ILE A 126 -9.57 9.02 10.15
N LEU A 127 -9.24 10.19 10.70
CA LEU A 127 -9.56 10.53 12.09
C LEU A 127 -11.06 10.70 12.36
N GLY A 128 -11.83 11.03 11.33
CA GLY A 128 -13.29 11.10 11.36
C GLY A 128 -13.93 9.72 11.12
N PRO A 129 -14.69 9.55 10.02
CA PRO A 129 -15.56 8.38 9.83
C PRO A 129 -14.83 7.08 9.52
N ILE A 130 -13.69 7.13 8.84
CA ILE A 130 -13.00 5.91 8.36
C ILE A 130 -12.47 5.04 9.51
N ALA A 131 -11.96 5.65 10.58
CA ALA A 131 -11.51 4.95 11.78
C ALA A 131 -12.48 5.12 12.95
N ALA A 132 -13.77 5.37 12.71
CA ALA A 132 -14.76 5.62 13.77
C ALA A 132 -14.86 4.48 14.81
N GLU A 133 -14.60 3.24 14.40
CA GLU A 133 -14.64 2.07 15.29
C GLU A 133 -13.40 1.88 16.18
N ASP A 134 -12.32 2.62 15.95
CA ASP A 134 -11.08 2.43 16.69
C ASP A 134 -11.09 3.32 17.94
N ASP A 135 -11.02 2.71 19.13
CA ASP A 135 -11.08 3.40 20.43
C ASP A 135 -9.89 4.36 20.65
N VAL A 136 -8.72 3.97 20.12
CA VAL A 136 -7.46 4.71 20.25
C VAL A 136 -6.80 4.80 18.88
N ILE A 137 -6.30 5.99 18.54
CA ILE A 137 -5.60 6.23 17.27
C ILE A 137 -4.32 7.02 17.54
N VAL A 138 -3.21 6.55 16.96
CA VAL A 138 -1.95 7.28 16.94
C VAL A 138 -1.52 7.61 15.52
N CYS A 139 -0.97 8.80 15.31
CA CYS A 139 -0.27 9.19 14.10
C CYS A 139 1.20 8.75 14.20
N ASP A 140 1.56 7.73 13.43
CA ASP A 140 2.92 7.19 13.34
C ASP A 140 3.70 7.75 12.12
N ASP A 141 3.07 8.62 11.34
CA ASP A 141 3.65 9.30 10.16
C ASP A 141 4.99 10.02 10.47
N LEU A 142 5.88 10.07 9.47
CA LEU A 142 7.25 10.58 9.46
C LEU A 142 8.29 9.64 10.07
N ASN A 143 9.44 9.51 9.38
CA ASN A 143 10.70 8.87 9.81
C ASN A 143 10.57 7.55 10.61
N GLU A 144 10.98 6.43 10.00
CA GLU A 144 10.89 5.07 10.60
C GLU A 144 9.45 4.66 10.98
N GLU A 145 8.46 5.30 10.34
CA GLU A 145 7.05 4.97 10.45
C GLU A 145 6.74 3.51 10.05
N TRP A 146 5.75 2.94 10.73
CA TRP A 146 5.12 1.68 10.38
C TRP A 146 3.95 1.92 9.43
N ALA A 147 3.16 2.95 9.70
CA ALA A 147 2.02 3.42 8.92
C ALA A 147 1.80 4.92 9.18
N ASP A 148 0.89 5.58 8.45
CA ASP A 148 0.54 6.98 8.74
C ASP A 148 -0.21 7.07 10.08
N PHE A 149 -1.18 6.18 10.26
CA PHE A 149 -1.89 5.99 11.52
C PHE A 149 -1.95 4.52 11.94
N ILE A 150 -1.99 4.31 13.25
CA ILE A 150 -2.29 3.01 13.86
C ILE A 150 -3.52 3.17 14.73
N GLY A 151 -4.58 2.48 14.37
CA GLY A 151 -5.83 2.42 15.12
C GLY A 151 -5.94 1.12 15.92
N PHE A 152 -6.53 1.22 17.11
CA PHE A 152 -6.80 0.10 17.99
C PHE A 152 -8.26 0.08 18.37
N ARG A 153 -8.93 -1.03 18.06
CA ARG A 153 -10.20 -1.40 18.68
C ARG A 153 -9.89 -2.32 19.86
N THR A 154 -10.30 -1.92 21.05
CA THR A 154 -10.00 -2.58 22.34
C THR A 154 -11.20 -3.34 22.91
N ASP A 155 -12.24 -3.57 22.11
CA ASP A 155 -13.30 -4.52 22.40
C ASP A 155 -12.71 -5.93 22.63
N PRO A 156 -12.80 -6.53 23.84
CA PRO A 156 -12.23 -7.85 24.10
C PRO A 156 -12.81 -8.97 23.23
N ALA A 157 -14.04 -8.81 22.72
CA ALA A 157 -14.67 -9.78 21.85
C ALA A 157 -14.17 -9.69 20.40
N SER A 158 -13.71 -8.51 19.97
CA SER A 158 -13.20 -8.26 18.62
C SER A 158 -12.08 -7.22 18.63
N PRO A 159 -10.91 -7.54 19.24
CA PRO A 159 -9.78 -6.63 19.25
C PRO A 159 -9.20 -6.52 17.84
N ARG A 160 -8.80 -5.32 17.44
CA ARG A 160 -8.25 -5.08 16.10
C ARG A 160 -7.14 -4.05 16.13
N ILE A 161 -6.10 -4.32 15.36
CA ILE A 161 -5.05 -3.35 15.00
C ILE A 161 -5.26 -3.00 13.54
N THR A 162 -5.35 -1.71 13.22
CA THR A 162 -5.37 -1.24 11.83
C THR A 162 -4.16 -0.37 11.56
N PHE A 163 -3.36 -0.71 10.55
CA PHE A 163 -2.37 0.18 9.94
C PHE A 163 -3.02 0.91 8.78
N TYR A 164 -3.10 2.24 8.85
CA TYR A 164 -3.67 3.08 7.81
C TYR A 164 -2.56 3.76 7.01
N HIS A 165 -2.64 3.65 5.68
CA HIS A 165 -1.74 4.28 4.73
C HIS A 165 -2.52 5.26 3.87
N ALA A 166 -2.36 6.55 4.14
CA ALA A 166 -3.10 7.63 3.51
C ALA A 166 -2.45 8.06 2.20
N LYS A 167 -3.27 8.23 1.17
CA LYS A 167 -2.86 8.80 -0.11
C LYS A 167 -3.90 9.77 -0.64
N HIS A 168 -3.42 10.79 -1.33
CA HIS A 168 -4.24 11.64 -2.18
C HIS A 168 -3.67 11.67 -3.61
N GLY A 169 -4.56 11.79 -4.58
CA GLY A 169 -4.22 11.91 -5.99
C GLY A 169 -5.45 11.91 -6.88
N ALA A 170 -5.20 12.05 -8.18
CA ALA A 170 -6.25 11.99 -9.19
C ALA A 170 -6.83 10.57 -9.30
N LEU A 171 -8.13 10.49 -9.59
CA LEU A 171 -8.79 9.22 -9.90
C LEU A 171 -8.08 8.52 -11.06
N SER A 172 -7.74 7.25 -10.85
CA SER A 172 -7.10 6.42 -11.85
C SER A 172 -7.45 4.95 -11.66
N LEU A 173 -7.63 4.24 -12.77
CA LEU A 173 -7.69 2.78 -12.80
C LEU A 173 -6.34 2.15 -13.16
N GLY A 174 -5.27 2.95 -13.26
CA GLY A 174 -3.93 2.45 -13.53
C GLY A 174 -3.15 2.10 -12.25
N ALA A 175 -2.23 1.15 -12.36
CA ALA A 175 -1.39 0.71 -11.25
C ALA A 175 -0.34 1.73 -10.79
N SER A 176 0.16 2.58 -11.70
CA SER A 176 1.32 3.44 -11.44
C SER A 176 1.17 4.34 -10.19
N PRO A 177 0.04 5.04 -9.96
CA PRO A 177 -0.16 5.82 -8.75
C PRO A 177 -0.24 4.98 -7.46
N PHE A 178 -0.61 3.70 -7.56
CA PHE A 178 -0.84 2.80 -6.42
C PHE A 178 0.41 2.05 -5.97
N HIS A 179 1.42 1.91 -6.82
CA HIS A 179 2.66 1.21 -6.45
C HIS A 179 3.30 1.79 -5.19
N ILE A 180 3.26 3.12 -5.02
CA ILE A 180 3.80 3.77 -3.82
C ILE A 180 3.01 3.34 -2.57
N SER A 181 1.68 3.48 -2.61
CA SER A 181 0.81 3.12 -1.48
C SER A 181 0.92 1.64 -1.11
N VAL A 182 0.92 0.75 -2.11
CA VAL A 182 1.11 -0.70 -1.91
C VAL A 182 2.48 -0.98 -1.29
N SER A 183 3.55 -0.37 -1.81
CA SER A 183 4.89 -0.59 -1.27
C SER A 183 5.02 -0.11 0.18
N GLN A 184 4.42 1.03 0.52
CA GLN A 184 4.38 1.53 1.89
C GLN A 184 3.59 0.59 2.82
N ALA A 185 2.44 0.07 2.35
CA ALA A 185 1.62 -0.87 3.10
C ALA A 185 2.32 -2.22 3.35
N LEU A 186 3.08 -2.71 2.37
CA LEU A 186 3.83 -3.97 2.48
C LEU A 186 5.07 -3.86 3.38
N LYS A 187 5.73 -2.70 3.39
CA LYS A 187 7.02 -2.49 4.06
C LYS A 187 7.05 -2.94 5.52
N ASN A 188 5.94 -2.76 6.24
CA ASN A 188 5.91 -2.90 7.70
C ASN A 188 4.94 -3.98 8.20
N LEU A 189 4.53 -4.92 7.33
CA LEU A 189 3.66 -6.04 7.71
C LEU A 189 4.18 -6.83 8.92
N GLY A 190 5.50 -7.02 9.01
CA GLY A 190 6.13 -7.70 10.15
C GLY A 190 5.98 -6.98 11.50
N ASN A 191 5.57 -5.71 11.53
CA ASN A 191 5.36 -4.95 12.75
C ASN A 191 3.90 -4.99 13.26
N LEU A 192 2.97 -5.65 12.55
CA LEU A 192 1.56 -5.78 12.95
C LEU A 192 1.37 -6.56 14.27
N ALA A 193 2.38 -7.31 14.71
CA ALA A 193 2.38 -7.98 16.02
C ALA A 193 2.84 -7.06 17.18
N LEU A 194 3.15 -5.79 16.89
CA LEU A 194 3.61 -4.79 17.87
C LEU A 194 4.82 -5.29 18.69
N PRO A 195 5.96 -5.56 18.01
CA PRO A 195 7.10 -6.22 18.64
C PRO A 195 7.62 -5.41 19.83
N GLU A 196 7.61 -6.04 21.01
CA GLU A 196 7.95 -5.40 22.28
C GLU A 196 9.27 -4.61 22.27
N PRO A 197 10.38 -5.10 21.67
CA PRO A 197 11.64 -4.35 21.63
C PRO A 197 11.54 -3.00 20.92
N LYS A 198 10.57 -2.79 20.01
CA LYS A 198 10.40 -1.54 19.27
C LYS A 198 9.43 -0.57 19.94
N MET A 199 8.61 -1.04 20.89
CA MET A 199 7.50 -0.25 21.43
C MET A 199 7.94 0.96 22.26
N ALA A 200 9.02 0.83 23.03
CA ALA A 200 9.52 1.94 23.85
C ALA A 200 9.90 3.17 22.99
N ALA A 201 10.58 2.94 21.86
CA ALA A 201 10.91 3.99 20.92
C ALA A 201 9.66 4.62 20.29
N LYS A 202 8.68 3.78 19.90
CA LYS A 202 7.41 4.25 19.34
C LYS A 202 6.60 5.10 20.31
N PHE A 203 6.47 4.69 21.57
CA PHE A 203 5.81 5.50 22.59
C PHE A 203 6.48 6.87 22.77
N GLY A 204 7.82 6.93 22.75
CA GLY A 204 8.55 8.19 22.83
C GLY A 204 8.31 9.15 21.65
N VAL A 205 7.97 8.61 20.47
CA VAL A 205 7.56 9.40 19.30
C VAL A 205 6.10 9.83 19.43
N TRP A 206 5.20 8.91 19.81
CA TRP A 206 3.77 9.17 19.89
C TRP A 206 3.37 10.12 21.03
N ASP A 207 4.21 10.31 22.04
CA ASP A 207 3.97 11.22 23.17
C ASP A 207 4.30 12.69 22.84
N ARG A 208 4.45 13.01 21.55
CA ARG A 208 4.85 14.34 21.07
C ARG A 208 3.81 14.92 20.13
N CYS A 209 3.88 16.23 19.94
CA CYS A 209 3.17 16.87 18.84
C CYS A 209 3.75 16.45 17.49
N TYR A 210 2.87 16.31 16.51
CA TYR A 210 3.22 16.14 15.11
C TYR A 210 3.84 17.43 14.56
N ASN A 211 5.00 17.33 13.90
CA ASN A 211 5.66 18.48 13.29
C ASN A 211 6.15 18.06 11.92
N ASN A 212 5.75 18.78 10.88
CA ASN A 212 6.11 18.49 9.49
C ASN A 212 6.43 19.79 8.75
N ASP A 213 7.17 19.70 7.63
CA ASP A 213 7.52 20.83 6.76
C ASP A 213 8.16 22.02 7.49
N ARG A 214 8.99 21.73 8.50
CA ARG A 214 9.63 22.72 9.39
C ARG A 214 8.64 23.58 10.18
N GLN A 215 7.36 23.22 10.19
CA GLN A 215 6.32 23.84 11.00
C GLN A 215 6.13 23.06 12.30
N ARG A 216 6.12 23.78 13.42
CA ARG A 216 5.70 23.22 14.70
C ARG A 216 4.20 23.33 14.82
N THR A 217 3.50 22.21 15.02
CA THR A 217 2.05 22.20 15.25
C THR A 217 1.73 21.89 16.71
N ARG A 218 0.44 21.93 17.08
CA ARG A 218 -0.08 21.45 18.36
C ARG A 218 -0.89 20.16 18.21
N ILE A 219 -0.88 19.54 17.03
CA ILE A 219 -1.56 18.28 16.75
C ILE A 219 -0.87 17.20 17.59
N GLN A 220 -1.62 16.56 18.50
CA GLN A 220 -1.08 15.44 19.26
C GLN A 220 -0.98 14.21 18.36
N ARG A 221 0.14 13.47 18.47
CA ARG A 221 0.27 12.18 17.77
C ARG A 221 -0.65 11.12 18.37
N VAL A 222 -1.04 11.22 19.64
CA VAL A 222 -2.22 10.50 20.14
C VAL A 222 -3.46 11.29 19.71
N CYS A 223 -4.04 10.90 18.57
CA CYS A 223 -5.14 11.62 17.94
C CYS A 223 -6.50 11.28 18.58
N ARG A 224 -6.62 10.09 19.18
CA ARG A 224 -7.80 9.65 19.94
C ARG A 224 -7.36 8.84 21.15
N GLY A 225 -7.91 9.15 22.32
CA GLY A 225 -7.53 8.55 23.60
C GLY A 225 -6.40 9.29 24.31
N THR A 226 -5.66 8.58 25.16
CA THR A 226 -4.51 9.11 25.92
C THR A 226 -3.31 8.19 25.74
N MET A 227 -2.08 8.66 26.04
CA MET A 227 -0.90 7.80 25.97
C MET A 227 -1.02 6.54 26.86
N ALA A 228 -1.64 6.67 28.04
CA ALA A 228 -1.93 5.52 28.90
C ALA A 228 -2.88 4.52 28.21
N ALA A 229 -3.91 5.02 27.52
CA ALA A 229 -4.82 4.17 26.74
C ALA A 229 -4.10 3.51 25.55
N VAL A 230 -3.18 4.20 24.88
CA VAL A 230 -2.33 3.62 23.81
C VAL A 230 -1.50 2.46 24.34
N GLN A 231 -0.81 2.64 25.47
CA GLN A 231 0.01 1.58 26.07
C GLN A 231 -0.83 0.37 26.50
N ALA A 232 -2.02 0.62 27.04
CA ALA A 232 -2.98 -0.44 27.39
C ALA A 232 -3.48 -1.18 26.14
N ALA A 233 -3.87 -0.44 25.08
CA ALA A 233 -4.35 -0.99 23.82
C ALA A 233 -3.29 -1.86 23.13
N VAL A 234 -2.03 -1.41 23.09
CA VAL A 234 -0.90 -2.19 22.57
C VAL A 234 -0.75 -3.50 23.34
N THR A 235 -0.74 -3.43 24.67
CA THR A 235 -0.61 -4.63 25.52
C THR A 235 -1.75 -5.61 25.28
N GLN A 236 -2.99 -5.12 25.29
CA GLN A 236 -4.18 -5.93 25.08
C GLN A 236 -4.16 -6.61 23.70
N CYS A 237 -4.01 -5.83 22.63
CA CYS A 237 -4.03 -6.35 21.26
C CYS A 237 -2.87 -7.32 21.00
N ARG A 238 -1.69 -7.07 21.57
CA ARG A 238 -0.53 -7.97 21.46
C ARG A 238 -0.74 -9.30 22.19
N SER A 239 -1.42 -9.27 23.34
CA SER A 239 -1.65 -10.46 24.17
C SER A 239 -2.86 -11.31 23.73
N ALA A 240 -3.82 -10.71 23.02
CA ALA A 240 -5.00 -11.40 22.54
C ALA A 240 -4.70 -12.18 21.24
N PRO A 241 -4.78 -13.53 21.25
CA PRO A 241 -4.45 -14.35 20.08
C PRO A 241 -5.45 -14.19 18.92
N HIS A 242 -6.66 -13.71 19.21
CA HIS A 242 -7.73 -13.45 18.24
C HIS A 242 -7.77 -12.00 17.74
N THR A 243 -6.75 -11.19 18.05
CA THR A 243 -6.65 -9.82 17.51
C THR A 243 -6.60 -9.85 16.00
N MET A 244 -7.60 -9.22 15.38
CA MET A 244 -7.63 -9.03 13.94
C MET A 244 -6.59 -7.98 13.54
N LYS A 245 -5.80 -8.28 12.52
CA LYS A 245 -4.85 -7.34 11.94
C LYS A 245 -5.42 -6.85 10.62
N ARG A 246 -5.46 -5.54 10.42
CA ARG A 246 -5.90 -4.90 9.19
C ARG A 246 -4.83 -3.96 8.68
N VAL A 247 -4.63 -3.95 7.37
CA VAL A 247 -3.81 -2.97 6.69
C VAL A 247 -4.72 -2.30 5.67
N ALA A 248 -4.92 -1.00 5.79
CA ALA A 248 -5.84 -0.25 4.98
C ALA A 248 -5.09 0.81 4.19
N ILE A 249 -5.13 0.71 2.86
CA ILE A 249 -4.76 1.82 1.98
C ILE A 249 -5.97 2.74 1.90
N VAL A 250 -5.86 3.98 2.38
CA VAL A 250 -6.93 4.97 2.36
C VAL A 250 -6.61 6.00 1.28
N THR A 251 -7.42 6.09 0.23
CA THR A 251 -7.03 6.85 -0.96
C THR A 251 -8.20 7.50 -1.68
N SER A 252 -8.04 8.77 -2.04
CA SER A 252 -8.97 9.46 -2.94
C SER A 252 -8.71 9.11 -4.42
N SER A 253 -7.68 8.34 -4.75
CA SER A 253 -7.28 8.10 -6.15
C SER A 253 -7.99 6.92 -6.82
N LEU A 254 -8.87 6.22 -6.11
CA LEU A 254 -9.67 5.10 -6.63
C LEU A 254 -11.16 5.35 -6.37
N SER A 255 -12.01 4.88 -7.28
CA SER A 255 -13.47 4.77 -7.07
C SER A 255 -13.85 3.30 -7.15
N LYS A 256 -14.63 2.82 -6.17
CA LYS A 256 -15.11 1.44 -6.13
C LYS A 256 -16.08 1.17 -7.27
N ALA A 257 -16.94 2.12 -7.59
CA ALA A 257 -17.90 2.08 -8.69
C ALA A 257 -17.18 2.04 -10.04
N ALA A 258 -16.09 2.79 -10.20
CA ALA A 258 -15.28 2.72 -11.41
C ALA A 258 -14.66 1.32 -11.60
N VAL A 259 -14.17 0.70 -10.52
CA VAL A 259 -13.66 -0.69 -10.55
C VAL A 259 -14.79 -1.69 -10.87
N ALA A 260 -15.96 -1.53 -10.25
CA ALA A 260 -17.12 -2.39 -10.53
C ALA A 260 -17.54 -2.29 -12.00
N ALA A 261 -17.56 -1.09 -12.57
CA ALA A 261 -17.89 -0.87 -13.98
C ALA A 261 -16.90 -1.54 -14.95
N GLU A 262 -15.62 -1.66 -14.59
CA GLU A 262 -14.65 -2.44 -15.39
C GLU A 262 -14.96 -3.94 -15.36
N PHE A 263 -15.31 -4.50 -14.20
CA PHE A 263 -15.75 -5.90 -14.11
C PHE A 263 -17.06 -6.15 -14.84
N ASP A 264 -18.03 -5.24 -14.77
CA ASP A 264 -19.27 -5.36 -15.54
C ASP A 264 -19.02 -5.35 -17.05
N ARG A 265 -18.07 -4.51 -17.51
CA ARG A 265 -17.66 -4.49 -18.91
C ARG A 265 -17.00 -5.80 -19.35
N MET A 266 -16.17 -6.40 -18.49
CA MET A 266 -15.60 -7.74 -18.72
C MET A 266 -16.68 -8.80 -18.88
N ASN A 267 -17.67 -8.81 -17.98
CA ASN A 267 -18.73 -9.82 -17.94
C ASN A 267 -19.57 -9.87 -19.22
N VAL A 268 -19.74 -8.73 -19.90
CA VAL A 268 -20.46 -8.65 -21.18
C VAL A 268 -19.56 -8.86 -22.40
N GLY A 269 -18.32 -9.31 -22.21
CA GLY A 269 -17.35 -9.60 -23.27
C GLY A 269 -16.63 -8.38 -23.84
N GLY A 270 -16.65 -7.25 -23.12
CA GLY A 270 -15.93 -6.05 -23.52
C GLY A 270 -14.42 -6.17 -23.33
N ARG A 271 -13.65 -5.42 -24.13
CA ARG A 271 -12.20 -5.35 -23.97
C ARG A 271 -11.86 -4.57 -22.70
N VAL A 272 -10.96 -5.14 -21.91
CA VAL A 272 -10.47 -4.56 -20.65
C VAL A 272 -9.34 -3.59 -20.92
N ASP A 273 -9.31 -2.48 -20.19
CA ASP A 273 -8.15 -1.60 -20.17
C ASP A 273 -6.92 -2.33 -19.57
N PRO A 274 -5.80 -2.46 -20.31
CA PRO A 274 -4.56 -3.03 -19.76
C PRO A 274 -4.05 -2.33 -18.49
N TYR A 275 -4.37 -1.05 -18.28
CA TYR A 275 -4.05 -0.35 -17.03
C TYR A 275 -4.86 -0.87 -15.85
N PHE A 276 -6.13 -1.22 -16.06
CA PHE A 276 -6.96 -1.86 -15.05
C PHE A 276 -6.44 -3.26 -14.70
N VAL A 277 -6.03 -4.05 -15.70
CA VAL A 277 -5.43 -5.37 -15.46
C VAL A 277 -4.17 -5.24 -14.59
N GLN A 278 -3.33 -4.23 -14.81
CA GLN A 278 -2.18 -3.95 -13.94
C GLN A 278 -2.61 -3.64 -12.51
N LEU A 279 -3.62 -2.78 -12.34
CA LEU A 279 -4.13 -2.41 -11.01
C LEU A 279 -4.68 -3.63 -10.27
N TYR A 280 -5.46 -4.46 -10.97
CA TYR A 280 -6.03 -5.70 -10.45
C TYR A 280 -4.94 -6.61 -9.87
N TRP A 281 -3.92 -6.91 -10.67
CA TRP A 281 -2.85 -7.80 -10.23
C TRP A 281 -1.99 -7.18 -9.13
N LEU A 282 -1.74 -5.87 -9.17
CA LEU A 282 -1.03 -5.16 -8.10
C LEU A 282 -1.77 -5.28 -6.75
N LEU A 283 -3.08 -5.01 -6.75
CA LEU A 283 -3.88 -5.08 -5.53
C LEU A 283 -4.11 -6.53 -5.06
N SER A 284 -4.27 -7.47 -5.99
CA SER A 284 -4.38 -8.90 -5.66
C SER A 284 -3.12 -9.41 -4.95
N SER A 285 -1.93 -9.04 -5.45
CA SER A 285 -0.65 -9.34 -4.79
C SER A 285 -0.56 -8.70 -3.41
N TYR A 286 -1.04 -7.46 -3.26
CA TYR A 286 -1.10 -6.78 -1.95
C TYR A 286 -2.00 -7.52 -0.95
N PHE A 287 -3.22 -7.91 -1.36
CA PHE A 287 -4.15 -8.65 -0.50
C PHE A 287 -3.57 -10.02 -0.11
N ALA A 288 -2.95 -10.72 -1.05
CA ALA A 288 -2.27 -12.00 -0.79
C ALA A 288 -1.14 -11.85 0.22
N ALA A 289 -0.24 -10.87 0.04
CA ALA A 289 0.86 -10.62 0.97
C ALA A 289 0.38 -10.25 2.39
N CYS A 290 -0.74 -9.52 2.51
CA CYS A 290 -1.37 -9.30 3.82
C CYS A 290 -1.89 -10.61 4.43
N ALA A 291 -2.57 -11.44 3.62
CA ALA A 291 -3.12 -12.71 4.09
C ALA A 291 -2.03 -13.68 4.57
N GLU A 292 -0.86 -13.70 3.91
CA GLU A 292 0.31 -14.52 4.28
C GLU A 292 0.81 -14.23 5.70
N VAL A 293 0.71 -12.99 6.17
CA VAL A 293 1.09 -12.60 7.54
C VAL A 293 -0.09 -12.64 8.52
N GLY A 294 -1.24 -13.20 8.11
CA GLY A 294 -2.46 -13.27 8.90
C GLY A 294 -3.14 -11.92 9.10
N ALA A 295 -3.02 -11.00 8.13
CA ALA A 295 -3.67 -9.70 8.13
C ALA A 295 -4.70 -9.59 7.00
N PHE A 296 -5.73 -8.78 7.23
CA PHE A 296 -6.69 -8.41 6.22
C PHE A 296 -6.23 -7.12 5.53
N GLY A 297 -5.75 -7.23 4.30
CA GLY A 297 -5.43 -6.08 3.45
C GLY A 297 -6.69 -5.55 2.79
N CYS A 298 -6.92 -4.23 2.82
CA CYS A 298 -8.04 -3.61 2.14
C CYS A 298 -7.69 -2.23 1.58
N VAL A 299 -8.55 -1.74 0.68
CA VAL A 299 -8.49 -0.36 0.19
C VAL A 299 -9.78 0.35 0.60
N ILE A 300 -9.64 1.49 1.24
CA ILE A 300 -10.73 2.41 1.52
C ILE A 300 -10.65 3.53 0.50
N CYS A 301 -11.63 3.63 -0.38
CA CYS A 301 -11.60 4.53 -1.54
C CYS A 301 -12.89 5.30 -1.71
N GLN A 302 -12.95 6.16 -2.73
CA GLN A 302 -14.21 6.82 -3.09
C GLN A 302 -15.26 5.77 -3.48
N GLU A 303 -16.53 6.17 -3.38
CA GLU A 303 -17.63 5.42 -3.98
C GLU A 303 -17.40 5.21 -5.48
#